data_AF-A0A358J1C6-F1
#
_entry.id   AF-A0A358J1C6-F1
#
_cell.length_a   1.000
_cell.length_b   1.000
_cell.length_c   1.000
_cell.angle_alpha   90.00
_cell.angle_beta   90.00
_cell.angle_gamma   90.00
#
_symmetry.space_group_name_H-M   'P 1'
#
loop_
_entity.id
_entity.type
_entity.pdbx_description
1 polymer ?
#
loop_
_entity_poly.entity_id
_entity_poly.type
_entity_poly.pdbx_seq_one_letter_code
_entity_poly.pdbx_strand_id
1 'polypeptide(L)'
;MTKTTTRPLAELQADFVRVGALLKQAREDVETLRRLSMAEAQAETLAAELDAIKRQMDRAFVDEDKAKEDAFIAGIKDVRITEGDQRENLIRRTFTVAITREAFDGDRTTETTAQRTGLTSLRPEEYTWLLRHPERIPASILALADDPRTAFQVYFGGKKRGYLRGA
;
A
#
# COMPACT_ATOMS: atom_id res chain seq x y z
N MET A 1 16.63 37.89 76.36
CA MET A 1 17.86 37.09 76.42
C MET A 1 17.63 35.79 75.66
N THR A 2 18.00 35.74 74.39
CA THR A 2 17.94 34.52 73.57
C THR A 2 19.18 33.68 73.90
N LYS A 3 18.99 32.53 74.57
CA LYS A 3 20.05 31.54 74.76
C LYS A 3 20.43 31.00 73.38
N THR A 4 21.60 31.37 72.90
CA THR A 4 22.22 30.71 71.75
C THR A 4 22.69 29.34 72.23
N THR A 5 21.90 28.31 71.96
CA THR A 5 22.27 26.93 72.27
C THR A 5 23.38 26.51 71.29
N THR A 6 24.64 26.64 71.71
CA THR A 6 25.81 26.22 70.93
C THR A 6 25.79 24.70 70.78
N ARG A 7 25.62 24.19 69.56
CA ARG A 7 25.66 22.75 69.29
C ARG A 7 27.05 22.18 69.59
N PRO A 8 27.15 20.98 70.18
CA PRO A 8 28.42 20.28 70.37
C PRO A 8 29.17 20.09 69.05
N LEU A 9 30.49 20.30 69.06
CA LEU A 9 31.36 20.12 67.89
C LEU A 9 31.23 18.72 67.26
N ALA A 10 31.04 17.69 68.09
CA ALA A 10 30.84 16.31 67.64
C ALA A 10 29.55 16.14 66.81
N GLU A 11 28.46 16.82 67.18
CA GLU A 11 27.21 16.81 66.40
C GLU A 11 27.38 17.54 65.07
N LEU A 12 28.11 18.66 65.05
CA LEU A 12 28.42 19.40 63.83
C LEU A 12 29.30 18.58 62.86
N GLN A 13 30.27 17.82 63.39
CA GLN A 13 31.10 16.92 62.58
C GLN A 13 30.29 15.75 62.01
N ALA A 14 29.41 15.15 62.79
CA ALA A 14 28.52 14.09 62.31
C ALA A 14 27.54 14.60 61.24
N ASP A 15 26.96 15.78 61.44
CA ASP A 15 26.10 16.45 60.46
C ASP A 15 26.84 16.76 59.16
N PHE A 16 28.09 17.25 59.23
CA PHE A 16 28.92 17.54 58.06
C PHE A 16 29.20 16.29 57.21
N VAL A 17 29.58 15.18 57.86
CA VAL A 17 29.82 13.90 57.17
C VAL A 17 28.53 13.39 56.52
N ARG A 18 27.41 13.43 57.25
CA ARG A 18 26.09 13.00 56.72
C ARG A 18 25.67 13.84 55.52
N VAL A 19 25.74 15.16 55.62
CA VAL A 19 25.37 16.08 54.53
C VAL A 19 26.31 15.94 53.35
N GLY A 20 27.61 15.72 53.58
CA GLY A 20 28.58 15.45 52.52
C GLY A 20 28.26 14.17 51.73
N ALA A 21 27.86 13.10 52.42
CA ALA A 21 27.42 11.86 51.77
C ALA A 21 26.14 12.05 50.95
N LEU A 22 25.13 12.75 51.51
CA LEU A 22 23.89 13.07 50.80
C LEU A 22 24.14 13.95 49.56
N LEU A 23 25.06 14.92 49.66
CA LEU A 23 25.43 15.77 48.53
C LEU A 23 26.12 14.97 47.42
N LYS A 24 26.98 13.99 47.78
CA LYS A 24 27.60 13.10 46.80
C LYS A 24 26.53 12.28 46.06
N GLN A 25 25.62 11.67 46.79
CA GLN A 25 24.54 10.87 46.22
C GLN A 25 23.63 11.70 45.32
N ALA A 26 23.23 12.90 45.75
CA ALA A 26 22.43 13.81 44.94
C ALA A 26 23.13 14.22 43.62
N ARG A 27 24.46 14.32 43.60
CA ARG A 27 25.22 14.61 42.36
C ARG A 27 25.20 13.43 41.39
N GLU A 28 25.32 12.21 41.89
CA GLU A 28 25.24 10.98 41.09
C GLU A 28 23.83 10.79 40.48
N ASP A 29 22.78 11.11 41.25
CA ASP A 29 21.40 11.09 40.78
C ASP A 29 21.16 12.11 39.65
N VAL A 30 21.68 13.33 39.78
CA VAL A 30 21.59 14.37 38.74
C VAL A 30 22.29 13.96 37.45
N GLU A 31 23.47 13.32 37.55
CA GLU A 31 24.17 12.82 36.36
C GLU A 31 23.38 11.70 35.67
N THR A 32 22.79 10.80 36.45
CA THR A 32 21.92 9.73 35.94
C THR A 32 20.69 10.30 35.23
N LEU A 33 20.02 11.28 35.83
CA LEU A 33 18.87 11.96 35.22
C LEU A 33 19.23 12.65 33.91
N ARG A 34 20.42 13.28 33.82
CA ARG A 34 20.90 13.88 32.57
C ARG A 34 21.09 12.84 31.47
N ARG A 35 21.71 11.70 31.81
CA ARG A 35 21.90 10.60 30.85
C ARG A 35 20.56 10.03 30.38
N LEU A 36 19.60 9.84 31.29
CA LEU A 36 18.26 9.36 30.96
C LEU A 36 17.52 10.35 30.04
N SER A 37 17.55 11.64 30.36
CA SER A 37 16.92 12.67 29.52
C SER A 37 17.53 12.72 28.10
N MET A 38 18.85 12.58 27.98
CA MET A 38 19.50 12.49 26.67
C MET A 38 19.09 11.22 25.91
N ALA A 39 19.02 10.08 26.59
CA ALA A 39 18.58 8.82 26.00
C ALA A 39 17.11 8.86 25.56
N GLU A 40 16.24 9.55 26.32
CA GLU A 40 14.85 9.78 25.96
C GLU A 40 14.73 10.62 24.69
N ALA A 41 15.44 11.75 24.59
CA ALA A 41 15.46 12.57 23.38
C ALA A 41 16.00 11.81 22.15
N GLN A 42 17.01 10.96 22.35
CA GLN A 42 17.51 10.07 21.30
C GLN A 42 16.47 9.03 20.89
N ALA A 43 15.76 8.43 21.86
CA ALA A 43 14.71 7.46 21.58
C ALA A 43 13.55 8.09 20.80
N GLU A 44 13.13 9.30 21.14
CA GLU A 44 12.10 10.05 20.39
C GLU A 44 12.54 10.34 18.95
N THR A 45 13.81 10.75 18.77
CA THR A 45 14.38 10.99 17.44
C THR A 45 14.39 9.71 16.60
N LEU A 46 14.88 8.61 17.17
CA LEU A 46 14.91 7.30 16.50
C LEU A 46 13.51 6.78 16.18
N ALA A 47 12.53 7.02 17.05
CA ALA A 47 11.13 6.65 16.80
C ALA A 47 10.56 7.41 15.60
N ALA A 48 10.82 8.72 15.52
CA ALA A 48 10.39 9.55 14.38
C ALA A 48 11.07 9.11 13.06
N GLU A 49 12.37 8.81 13.10
CA GLU A 49 13.11 8.27 11.95
C GLU A 49 12.56 6.91 11.50
N LEU A 50 12.29 6.01 12.44
CA LEU A 50 11.73 4.69 12.14
C LEU A 50 10.37 4.80 11.46
N ASP A 51 9.50 5.69 11.93
CA ASP A 51 8.19 5.91 11.32
C ASP A 51 8.29 6.59 9.94
N ALA A 52 9.27 7.46 9.73
CA ALA A 52 9.56 8.01 8.41
C ALA A 52 10.01 6.92 7.43
N ILE A 53 10.91 6.02 7.87
CA ILE A 53 11.39 4.89 7.07
C ILE A 53 10.23 3.94 6.72
N LYS A 54 9.37 3.59 7.68
CA LYS A 54 8.18 2.75 7.40
C LYS A 54 7.31 3.36 6.29
N ARG A 55 7.01 4.65 6.38
CA ARG A 55 6.23 5.35 5.35
C ARG A 55 6.91 5.35 3.98
N GLN A 56 8.25 5.45 3.95
CA GLN A 56 9.01 5.35 2.70
C GLN A 56 8.97 3.92 2.13
N MET A 57 9.09 2.90 2.97
CA MET A 57 8.96 1.50 2.55
C MET A 57 7.57 1.20 1.99
N ASP A 58 6.51 1.63 2.67
CA ASP A 58 5.13 1.43 2.20
C ASP A 58 4.90 2.06 0.82
N ARG A 59 5.43 3.27 0.59
CA ARG A 59 5.40 3.92 -0.72
C ARG A 59 6.19 3.15 -1.76
N ALA A 60 7.41 2.71 -1.41
CA ALA A 60 8.25 1.96 -2.32
C ALA A 60 7.59 0.64 -2.77
N PHE A 61 6.91 -0.06 -1.85
CA PHE A 61 6.16 -1.27 -2.22
C PHE A 61 4.98 -0.97 -3.16
N VAL A 62 4.22 0.09 -2.88
CA VAL A 62 3.12 0.51 -3.77
C VAL A 62 3.64 0.90 -5.16
N ASP A 63 4.74 1.65 -5.21
CA ASP A 63 5.37 2.07 -6.47
C ASP A 63 5.94 0.86 -7.23
N GLU A 64 6.55 -0.10 -6.53
CA GLU A 64 7.07 -1.33 -7.13
C GLU A 64 5.95 -2.20 -7.71
N ASP A 65 4.86 -2.39 -6.97
CA ASP A 65 3.70 -3.16 -7.43
C ASP A 65 3.03 -2.49 -8.62
N LYS A 66 2.90 -1.16 -8.59
CA LYS A 66 2.40 -0.38 -9.73
C LYS A 66 3.33 -0.51 -10.93
N ALA A 67 4.64 -0.40 -10.76
CA ALA A 67 5.61 -0.53 -11.83
C ALA A 67 5.60 -1.95 -12.44
N LYS A 68 5.43 -3.00 -11.62
CA LYS A 68 5.27 -4.38 -12.09
C LYS A 68 3.99 -4.54 -12.91
N GLU A 69 2.88 -3.98 -12.46
CA GLU A 69 1.61 -4.05 -13.19
C GLU A 69 1.67 -3.23 -14.48
N ASP A 70 2.28 -2.04 -14.46
CA ASP A 70 2.50 -1.19 -15.63
C ASP A 70 3.40 -1.91 -16.66
N ALA A 71 4.46 -2.57 -16.21
CA ALA A 71 5.30 -3.40 -17.06
C ALA A 71 4.56 -4.64 -17.60
N PHE A 72 3.65 -5.21 -16.81
CA PHE A 72 2.86 -6.39 -17.20
C PHE A 72 1.88 -6.07 -18.34
N ILE A 73 1.29 -4.88 -18.35
CA ILE A 73 0.40 -4.41 -19.41
C ILE A 73 1.12 -3.57 -20.48
N ALA A 74 2.45 -3.44 -20.38
CA ALA A 74 3.24 -2.64 -21.31
C ALA A 74 3.08 -3.13 -22.75
N GLY A 75 3.02 -2.18 -23.68
CA GLY A 75 2.81 -2.44 -25.11
C GLY A 75 1.35 -2.65 -25.52
N ILE A 76 0.40 -2.65 -24.58
CA ILE A 76 -1.04 -2.59 -24.87
C ILE A 76 -1.49 -1.13 -24.88
N LYS A 77 -2.01 -0.67 -26.02
CA LYS A 77 -2.50 0.70 -26.20
C LYS A 77 -4.01 0.83 -25.96
N ASP A 78 -4.79 -0.13 -26.46
CA ASP A 78 -6.25 -0.19 -26.26
C ASP A 78 -6.70 -1.65 -26.23
N VAL A 79 -7.61 -1.98 -25.31
CA VAL A 79 -8.38 -3.23 -25.35
C VAL A 79 -9.85 -2.84 -25.30
N ARG A 80 -10.62 -3.21 -26.32
CA ARG A 80 -12.04 -2.93 -26.38
C ARG A 80 -12.83 -4.20 -26.57
N ILE A 81 -13.87 -4.37 -25.77
CA ILE A 81 -14.83 -5.43 -25.95
C ILE A 81 -16.09 -4.83 -26.57
N THR A 82 -16.49 -5.33 -27.73
CA THR A 82 -17.76 -4.99 -28.39
C THR A 82 -18.70 -6.18 -28.36
N GLU A 83 -19.97 -5.91 -28.06
CA GLU A 83 -21.04 -6.91 -28.11
C GLU A 83 -21.59 -6.99 -29.53
N GLY A 84 -21.64 -8.20 -30.10
CA GLY A 84 -22.10 -8.44 -31.47
C GLY A 84 -23.60 -8.73 -31.55
N ASP A 85 -24.03 -9.85 -30.97
CA ASP A 85 -25.44 -10.29 -31.02
C ASP A 85 -26.18 -9.86 -29.74
N GLN A 86 -27.31 -9.17 -29.88
CA GLN A 86 -28.21 -8.79 -28.76
C GLN A 86 -29.18 -9.91 -28.37
N ARG A 87 -28.70 -11.14 -28.16
CA ARG A 87 -29.56 -12.24 -27.68
C ARG A 87 -30.00 -11.95 -26.24
N GLU A 88 -31.20 -12.38 -25.85
CA GLU A 88 -31.66 -12.21 -24.45
C GLU A 88 -30.69 -12.83 -23.44
N ASN A 89 -30.14 -14.01 -23.74
CA ASN A 89 -29.19 -14.67 -22.86
C ASN A 89 -27.76 -14.16 -23.09
N LEU A 90 -27.23 -13.41 -22.11
CA LEU A 90 -25.87 -12.86 -22.08
C LEU A 90 -24.76 -13.90 -22.34
N ILE A 91 -24.94 -15.14 -21.85
CA ILE A 91 -23.96 -16.24 -22.08
C ILE A 91 -23.91 -16.66 -23.54
N ARG A 92 -25.00 -16.49 -24.30
CA ARG A 92 -25.09 -16.85 -25.71
C ARG A 92 -24.72 -15.70 -26.65
N ARG A 93 -24.45 -14.50 -26.11
CA ARG A 93 -24.01 -13.36 -26.91
C ARG A 93 -22.59 -13.57 -27.40
N THR A 94 -22.33 -13.00 -28.57
CA THR A 94 -20.99 -12.97 -29.17
C THR A 94 -20.31 -11.67 -28.73
N PHE A 95 -19.08 -11.78 -28.24
CA PHE A 95 -18.24 -10.63 -27.93
C PHE A 95 -17.03 -10.65 -28.86
N THR A 96 -16.63 -9.48 -29.32
CA THR A 96 -15.39 -9.29 -30.07
C THR A 96 -14.44 -8.46 -29.22
N VAL A 97 -13.22 -8.94 -29.05
CA VAL A 97 -12.14 -8.25 -28.35
C VAL A 97 -11.20 -7.68 -29.40
N ALA A 98 -11.13 -6.36 -29.51
CA ALA A 98 -10.16 -5.64 -30.32
C ALA A 98 -8.99 -5.18 -29.43
N ILE A 99 -7.76 -5.51 -29.82
CA ILE A 99 -6.55 -5.22 -29.05
C ILE A 99 -5.59 -4.45 -29.95
N THR A 100 -5.25 -3.25 -29.53
CA THR A 100 -4.24 -2.39 -30.19
C THR A 100 -2.94 -2.51 -29.42
N ARG A 101 -1.87 -2.92 -30.10
CA ARG A 101 -0.51 -2.98 -29.53
C ARG A 101 0.44 -2.16 -30.36
N GLU A 102 1.46 -1.63 -29.70
CA GLU A 102 2.62 -1.05 -30.37
C GLU A 102 3.55 -2.18 -30.84
N ALA A 103 3.86 -2.19 -32.13
CA ALA A 103 4.78 -3.11 -32.76
C ALA A 103 5.98 -2.32 -33.30
N PHE A 104 7.19 -2.74 -32.94
CA PHE A 104 8.41 -2.17 -33.47
C PHE A 104 8.94 -3.05 -34.60
N ASP A 105 8.97 -2.52 -35.83
CA ASP A 105 9.39 -3.23 -37.03
C ASP A 105 10.84 -2.87 -37.45
N GLY A 106 11.69 -2.56 -36.47
CA GLY A 106 13.11 -2.22 -36.68
C GLY A 106 13.38 -0.77 -37.09
N ASP A 107 12.45 -0.13 -37.81
CA ASP A 107 12.62 1.26 -38.31
C ASP A 107 11.54 2.22 -37.76
N ARG A 108 10.36 1.72 -37.41
CA ARG A 108 9.23 2.52 -36.90
C ARG A 108 8.40 1.76 -35.87
N THR A 109 7.82 2.51 -34.94
CA THR A 109 6.72 2.01 -34.10
C THR A 109 5.43 2.14 -34.89
N THR A 110 4.74 1.03 -35.11
CA THR A 110 3.44 0.97 -35.78
C THR A 110 2.40 0.38 -34.84
N GLU A 111 1.15 0.79 -35.00
CA GLU A 111 0.05 0.25 -34.22
C GLU A 111 -0.61 -0.88 -34.98
N THR A 112 -0.65 -2.06 -34.37
CA THR A 112 -1.34 -3.22 -34.92
C THR A 112 -2.57 -3.52 -34.09
N THR A 113 -3.73 -3.63 -34.75
CA THR A 113 -4.97 -4.06 -34.12
C THR A 113 -5.30 -5.50 -34.50
N ALA A 114 -5.41 -6.36 -33.49
CA ALA A 114 -5.90 -7.73 -33.66
C ALA A 114 -7.32 -7.85 -33.10
N GLN A 115 -8.16 -8.64 -33.76
CA GLN A 115 -9.51 -8.94 -33.29
C GLN A 115 -9.64 -10.42 -32.96
N ARG A 116 -10.28 -10.73 -31.83
CA ARG A 116 -10.58 -12.10 -31.40
C ARG A 116 -12.02 -12.22 -30.96
N THR A 117 -12.64 -13.34 -31.31
CA THR A 117 -14.01 -13.64 -30.93
C THR A 117 -14.04 -14.38 -29.59
N GLY A 118 -14.90 -13.91 -28.68
CA GLY A 118 -15.15 -14.51 -27.38
C GLY A 118 -14.22 -13.99 -26.28
N LEU A 119 -14.79 -13.78 -25.09
CA LEU A 119 -14.07 -13.29 -23.91
C LEU A 119 -13.13 -14.34 -23.29
N THR A 120 -13.31 -15.61 -23.61
CA THR A 120 -12.39 -16.69 -23.15
C THR A 120 -11.02 -16.62 -23.81
N SER A 121 -10.86 -15.79 -24.85
CA SER A 121 -9.58 -15.56 -25.52
C SER A 121 -8.72 -14.49 -24.84
N LEU A 122 -9.26 -13.75 -23.85
CA LEU A 122 -8.53 -12.72 -23.13
C LEU A 122 -7.30 -13.30 -22.43
N ARG A 123 -6.15 -12.68 -22.67
CA ARG A 123 -4.92 -12.99 -21.96
C ARG A 123 -4.90 -12.24 -20.62
N PRO A 124 -4.13 -12.73 -19.63
CA PRO A 124 -4.02 -12.08 -18.32
C PRO A 124 -3.69 -10.59 -18.38
N GLU A 125 -2.78 -10.16 -19.27
CA GLU A 125 -2.38 -8.76 -19.40
C GLU A 125 -3.49 -7.86 -19.94
N GLU A 126 -4.31 -8.36 -20.87
CA GLU A 126 -5.44 -7.62 -21.44
C GLU A 126 -6.60 -7.54 -20.45
N TYR A 127 -6.79 -8.60 -19.67
CA TYR A 127 -7.73 -8.60 -18.57
C TYR A 127 -7.35 -7.56 -17.50
N THR A 128 -6.08 -7.55 -17.07
CA THR A 128 -5.57 -6.53 -16.12
C THR A 128 -5.73 -5.11 -16.67
N TRP A 129 -5.42 -4.90 -17.95
CA TRP A 129 -5.64 -3.60 -18.61
C TRP A 129 -7.12 -3.19 -18.58
N LEU A 130 -8.04 -4.11 -18.90
CA LEU A 130 -9.49 -3.84 -18.87
C LEU A 130 -10.02 -3.49 -17.48
N LEU A 131 -9.43 -4.05 -16.41
CA LEU A 131 -9.83 -3.70 -15.04
C LEU A 131 -9.49 -2.24 -14.69
N ARG A 132 -8.47 -1.65 -15.32
CA ARG A 132 -8.13 -0.22 -15.20
C ARG A 132 -8.99 0.68 -16.09
N HIS A 133 -9.63 0.09 -17.10
CA HIS A 133 -10.42 0.77 -18.12
C HIS A 133 -11.85 0.19 -18.21
N PRO A 134 -12.65 0.29 -17.14
CA PRO A 134 -13.98 -0.29 -17.10
C PRO A 134 -14.91 0.24 -18.20
N GLU A 135 -14.70 1.46 -18.69
CA GLU A 135 -15.42 2.05 -19.83
C GLU A 135 -15.27 1.28 -21.15
N ARG A 136 -14.28 0.38 -21.24
CA ARG A 136 -14.06 -0.49 -22.40
C ARG A 136 -14.75 -1.85 -22.30
N ILE A 137 -15.42 -2.11 -21.18
CA ILE A 137 -16.19 -3.32 -20.91
C ILE A 137 -17.67 -3.05 -21.23
N PRO A 138 -18.37 -3.95 -21.95
CA PRO A 138 -19.80 -3.81 -22.19
C PRO A 138 -20.58 -3.66 -20.89
N ALA A 139 -21.54 -2.72 -20.91
CA ALA A 139 -22.45 -2.51 -19.78
C ALA A 139 -23.21 -3.78 -19.38
N SER A 140 -23.48 -4.68 -20.33
CA SER A 140 -24.13 -5.97 -20.06
C SER A 140 -23.30 -6.88 -19.16
N ILE A 141 -21.96 -6.80 -19.23
CA ILE A 141 -21.06 -7.51 -18.32
C ILE A 141 -20.97 -6.76 -16.99
N LEU A 142 -20.79 -5.45 -17.02
CA LEU A 142 -20.69 -4.63 -15.79
C LEU A 142 -21.97 -4.68 -14.94
N ALA A 143 -23.14 -4.89 -15.54
CA ALA A 143 -24.40 -5.04 -14.80
C ALA A 143 -24.44 -6.30 -13.89
N LEU A 144 -23.49 -7.23 -14.03
CA LEU A 144 -23.43 -8.45 -13.22
C LEU A 144 -22.91 -8.24 -11.80
N ALA A 145 -22.17 -7.17 -11.55
CA ALA A 145 -21.65 -6.81 -10.22
C ALA A 145 -21.11 -5.37 -10.19
N ASP A 146 -21.05 -4.75 -9.01
CA ASP A 146 -20.54 -3.38 -8.85
C ASP A 146 -19.05 -3.22 -9.18
N ASP A 147 -18.27 -4.30 -9.02
CA ASP A 147 -16.84 -4.34 -9.32
C ASP A 147 -16.56 -5.07 -10.65
N PRO A 148 -15.79 -4.46 -11.60
CA PRO A 148 -15.48 -5.06 -12.90
C PRO A 148 -14.85 -6.46 -12.82
N ARG A 149 -13.99 -6.70 -11.82
CA ARG A 149 -13.35 -8.01 -11.62
C ARG A 149 -14.38 -9.05 -11.22
N THR A 150 -15.28 -8.72 -10.31
CA THR A 150 -16.37 -9.60 -9.88
C THR A 150 -17.35 -9.84 -11.04
N ALA A 151 -17.68 -8.82 -11.82
CA ALA A 151 -18.55 -8.93 -13.00
C ALA A 151 -18.00 -9.95 -14.01
N PHE A 152 -16.69 -9.89 -14.31
CA PHE A 152 -16.04 -10.91 -15.14
C PHE A 152 -16.05 -12.30 -14.51
N GLN A 153 -15.82 -12.43 -13.20
CA GLN A 153 -15.89 -13.72 -12.52
C GLN A 153 -17.29 -14.34 -12.58
N VAL A 154 -18.34 -13.54 -12.38
CA VAL A 154 -19.74 -13.97 -12.52
C VAL A 154 -20.01 -14.43 -13.95
N TYR A 155 -19.56 -13.65 -14.94
CA TYR A 155 -19.69 -13.99 -16.35
C TYR A 155 -18.98 -15.30 -16.70
N PHE A 156 -17.68 -15.43 -16.41
CA PHE A 156 -16.90 -16.64 -16.74
C PHE A 156 -17.38 -17.86 -15.97
N GLY A 157 -17.73 -17.70 -14.70
CA GLY A 157 -18.36 -18.75 -13.89
C GLY A 157 -19.70 -19.19 -14.47
N GLY A 158 -20.53 -18.25 -14.91
CA GLY A 158 -21.80 -18.53 -15.57
C GLY A 158 -21.63 -19.21 -16.93
N LYS A 159 -20.68 -18.74 -17.74
CA LYS A 159 -20.33 -19.34 -19.05
C LYS A 159 -19.91 -20.80 -18.90
N LYS A 160 -19.11 -21.13 -17.87
CA LYS A 160 -18.70 -22.52 -17.56
C LYS A 160 -19.88 -23.38 -17.10
N ARG A 161 -20.82 -22.81 -16.33
CA ARG A 161 -22.03 -23.52 -15.86
C ARG A 161 -23.15 -23.63 -16.91
N GLY A 162 -23.14 -22.77 -17.92
CA GLY A 162 -24.20 -22.65 -18.93
C GLY A 162 -25.35 -21.70 -18.55
N TYR A 163 -25.32 -21.06 -17.37
CA TYR A 163 -26.32 -20.09 -16.91
C TYR A 163 -25.72 -19.06 -15.93
N LEU A 164 -26.27 -17.84 -15.88
CA LEU A 164 -25.93 -16.81 -14.87
C LEU A 164 -26.82 -17.00 -13.66
N ARG A 165 -26.26 -16.92 -12.45
CA ARG A 165 -27.00 -17.05 -11.20
C ARG A 165 -27.27 -15.65 -10.66
N GLY A 166 -28.55 -15.25 -10.56
CA GLY A 166 -28.97 -13.99 -9.94
C GLY A 166 -28.79 -12.75 -10.81
N ALA A 167 -29.30 -12.77 -12.05
CA ALA A 167 -29.66 -11.54 -12.76
C ALA A 167 -31.11 -11.17 -12.42
#